data_AF-A0A8W8LSJ0-F1
#
_entry.id   AF-A0A8W8LSJ0-F1
#
_cell.length_a   1.000
_cell.length_b   1.000
_cell.length_c   1.000
_cell.angle_alpha   90.00
_cell.angle_beta   90.00
_cell.angle_gamma   90.00
#
_symmetry.space_group_name_H-M   'P 1'
#
loop_
_entity.id
_entity.type
_entity.pdbx_description
1 polymer ?
#
loop_
_entity_poly.entity_id
_entity_poly.type
_entity_poly.pdbx_seq_one_letter_code
_entity_poly.pdbx_strand_id
1 'polypeptide(L)'
;MKTYETVIFNQVSLNEGNAYNTTSGEFTAPVAAVYFFSWTTLSDAGKYFITEIVLNSIPIAYNCTDGRGRPSNSGFVMSSSNANITMNFRVLVLLLSFVTDVSGTVNDTPQQVVTKYNNYKTICTGLGYKATQCNGEQTKVIGFQSSLKGDLVKLKTRETVIFNQASLNRGSAYDTTTGKFTAPADGVYSFSWTTMSDAEKYFITEIVLNSSPMACNFTDGRGRTKNAGNVMSSSNVIIEMRTGDKVWIRTHHNYGQFARCGDGQWCIFSGFKL
;
A
#
# COMPACT_ATOMS: atom_id res chain seq x y z
N MET A 1 11.14 -13.69 -25.69
CA MET A 1 11.32 -12.50 -24.83
C MET A 1 10.88 -12.89 -23.43
N LYS A 2 11.73 -12.70 -22.40
CA LYS A 2 11.23 -12.76 -21.02
C LYS A 2 10.30 -11.56 -20.85
N THR A 3 9.03 -11.81 -20.57
CA THR A 3 8.01 -10.77 -20.47
C THR A 3 7.96 -10.11 -19.10
N TYR A 4 8.54 -10.74 -18.07
CA TYR A 4 8.64 -10.23 -16.70
C TYR A 4 9.95 -10.69 -16.06
N GLU A 5 10.55 -9.82 -15.24
CA GLU A 5 11.74 -10.11 -14.44
C GLU A 5 11.54 -9.54 -13.03
N THR A 6 11.86 -10.34 -12.02
CA THR A 6 11.74 -9.92 -10.62
C THR A 6 12.82 -8.91 -10.29
N VAL A 7 12.41 -7.75 -9.77
CA VAL A 7 13.35 -6.75 -9.25
C VAL A 7 13.85 -7.22 -7.88
N ILE A 8 15.16 -7.46 -7.77
CA ILE A 8 15.79 -7.89 -6.52
C ILE A 8 16.45 -6.69 -5.85
N PHE A 9 15.91 -6.26 -4.71
CA PHE A 9 16.58 -5.33 -3.81
C PHE A 9 17.64 -6.07 -3.01
N ASN A 10 18.91 -5.93 -3.42
CA ASN A 10 20.05 -6.63 -2.82
C ASN A 10 20.76 -5.83 -1.71
N GLN A 11 20.42 -4.54 -1.55
CA GLN A 11 20.89 -3.68 -0.45
C GLN A 11 19.74 -3.51 0.53
N VAL A 12 19.77 -4.27 1.64
CA VAL A 12 18.67 -4.28 2.62
C VAL A 12 19.13 -3.62 3.92
N SER A 13 18.44 -2.54 4.29
CA SER A 13 18.72 -1.78 5.52
C SER A 13 18.09 -2.40 6.77
N LEU A 14 16.96 -3.10 6.62
CA LEU A 14 16.22 -3.76 7.71
C LEU A 14 15.44 -4.96 7.16
N ASN A 15 15.55 -6.12 7.81
CA ASN A 15 14.81 -7.35 7.46
C ASN A 15 14.51 -8.19 8.70
N GLU A 16 13.91 -7.56 9.71
CA GLU A 16 13.54 -8.27 10.94
C GLU A 16 12.50 -9.35 10.64
N GLY A 17 12.72 -10.55 11.18
CA GLY A 17 11.91 -11.73 10.87
C GLY A 17 12.25 -12.41 9.54
N ASN A 18 13.25 -11.92 8.78
CA ASN A 18 13.74 -12.50 7.52
C ASN A 18 12.62 -12.79 6.50
N ALA A 19 11.60 -11.94 6.49
CA ALA A 19 10.44 -12.12 5.62
C ALA A 19 10.74 -11.82 4.14
N TYR A 20 11.78 -11.03 3.85
CA TYR A 20 12.22 -10.74 2.49
C TYR A 20 13.46 -11.58 2.10
N ASN A 21 13.39 -12.27 0.96
CA ASN A 21 14.48 -13.07 0.40
C ASN A 21 15.30 -12.24 -0.59
N THR A 22 16.55 -11.93 -0.26
CA THR A 22 17.45 -11.09 -1.08
C THR A 22 17.95 -11.77 -2.36
N THR A 23 17.72 -13.06 -2.52
CA THR A 23 18.11 -13.82 -3.73
C THR A 23 16.94 -13.93 -4.69
N SER A 24 15.71 -14.17 -4.20
CA SER A 24 14.53 -14.27 -5.07
C SER A 24 13.82 -12.94 -5.29
N GLY A 25 13.99 -11.95 -4.40
CA GLY A 25 13.25 -10.69 -4.40
C GLY A 25 11.83 -10.81 -3.82
N GLU A 26 11.51 -11.93 -3.17
CA GLU A 26 10.17 -12.22 -2.69
C GLU A 26 10.01 -11.89 -1.20
N PHE A 27 8.86 -11.32 -0.85
CA PHE A 27 8.41 -11.17 0.53
C PHE A 27 7.41 -12.28 0.89
N THR A 28 7.68 -13.02 1.96
CA THR A 28 6.78 -14.03 2.51
C THR A 28 6.15 -13.50 3.80
N ALA A 29 4.82 -13.34 3.80
CA ALA A 29 4.10 -12.88 4.98
C ALA A 29 4.29 -13.85 6.16
N PRO A 30 4.89 -13.41 7.28
CA PRO A 30 5.09 -14.28 8.44
C PRO A 30 3.78 -14.56 9.19
N VAL A 31 2.78 -13.70 9.04
CA VAL A 31 1.46 -13.82 9.69
C VAL A 31 0.35 -13.37 8.74
N ALA A 32 -0.89 -13.80 8.99
CA ALA A 32 -2.04 -13.28 8.25
C ALA A 32 -2.38 -11.85 8.71
N ALA A 33 -2.22 -10.85 7.85
CA ALA A 33 -2.47 -9.46 8.18
C ALA A 33 -2.70 -8.57 6.94
N VAL A 34 -3.02 -7.30 7.17
CA VAL A 34 -2.91 -6.25 6.14
C VAL A 34 -1.49 -5.71 6.19
N TYR A 35 -0.85 -5.66 5.03
CA TYR A 35 0.50 -5.17 4.83
C TYR A 35 0.47 -3.95 3.92
N PHE A 36 1.33 -2.99 4.22
CA PHE A 36 1.56 -1.82 3.39
C PHE A 36 2.90 -1.98 2.67
N PHE A 37 2.88 -1.80 1.35
CA PHE A 37 4.08 -1.76 0.53
C PHE A 37 4.17 -0.41 -0.15
N SER A 38 5.36 0.19 -0.12
CA SER A 38 5.69 1.40 -0.86
C SER A 38 6.96 1.14 -1.63
N TRP A 39 7.00 1.55 -2.90
CA TRP A 39 8.22 1.46 -3.69
C TRP A 39 8.32 2.62 -4.66
N THR A 40 9.57 2.95 -4.96
CA THR A 40 9.94 4.05 -5.82
C THR A 40 10.88 3.53 -6.90
N THR A 41 10.60 3.92 -8.13
CA THR A 41 11.43 3.58 -9.29
C THR A 41 12.03 4.83 -9.91
N LEU A 42 13.21 4.66 -10.47
CA LEU A 42 13.98 5.71 -11.12
C LEU A 42 14.29 5.27 -12.56
N SER A 43 14.18 6.18 -13.51
CA SER A 43 14.50 5.93 -14.92
C SER A 43 15.35 7.06 -15.49
N ASP A 44 16.28 6.71 -16.37
CA ASP A 44 17.06 7.68 -17.16
C ASP A 44 16.14 8.47 -18.10
N ALA A 45 16.56 9.67 -18.46
CA ALA A 45 15.91 10.39 -19.55
C ALA A 45 15.94 9.57 -20.86
N GLY A 46 14.85 9.64 -21.62
CA GLY A 46 14.67 8.84 -22.83
C GLY A 46 14.25 7.38 -22.58
N LYS A 47 14.25 6.90 -21.33
CA LYS A 47 13.83 5.54 -20.96
C LYS A 47 12.51 5.55 -20.19
N TYR A 48 11.92 4.38 -20.02
CA TYR A 48 10.80 4.17 -19.11
C TYR A 48 10.98 2.85 -18.38
N PHE A 49 10.42 2.75 -17.18
CA PHE A 49 10.47 1.55 -16.37
C PHE A 49 9.14 1.36 -15.66
N ILE A 50 8.52 0.20 -15.85
CA ILE A 50 7.25 -0.17 -15.24
C ILE A 50 7.54 -1.30 -14.26
N THR A 51 7.05 -1.16 -13.05
CA THR A 51 7.11 -2.19 -12.01
C THR A 51 5.73 -2.46 -11.47
N GLU A 52 5.54 -3.67 -10.95
CA GLU A 52 4.30 -4.11 -10.35
C GLU A 52 4.59 -4.84 -9.05
N ILE A 53 3.70 -4.67 -8.07
CA ILE A 53 3.63 -5.61 -6.95
C ILE A 53 2.71 -6.74 -7.36
N VAL A 54 3.23 -7.96 -7.22
CA VAL A 54 2.55 -9.20 -7.56
C VAL A 54 2.28 -9.97 -6.28
N LEU A 55 1.00 -10.25 -6.01
CA LEU A 55 0.57 -11.12 -4.92
C LEU A 55 0.19 -12.48 -5.52
N ASN A 56 0.94 -13.53 -5.21
CA ASN A 56 0.66 -14.90 -5.67
C ASN A 56 0.37 -14.97 -7.18
N SER A 57 1.25 -14.38 -7.98
CA SER A 57 1.15 -14.27 -9.45
C SER A 57 0.05 -13.34 -9.99
N ILE A 58 -0.62 -12.57 -9.12
CA ILE A 58 -1.62 -11.58 -9.52
C ILE A 58 -1.05 -10.18 -9.30
N PRO A 59 -0.86 -9.37 -10.36
CA PRO A 59 -0.52 -7.96 -10.22
C PRO A 59 -1.65 -7.20 -9.51
N ILE A 60 -1.30 -6.36 -8.55
CA ILE A 60 -2.28 -5.68 -7.68
C ILE A 60 -2.01 -4.19 -7.49
N ALA A 61 -0.82 -3.73 -7.85
CA ALA A 61 -0.46 -2.33 -7.87
C ALA A 61 0.69 -2.11 -8.85
N TYR A 62 0.72 -0.96 -9.49
CA TYR A 62 1.64 -0.66 -10.58
C TYR A 62 2.33 0.68 -10.33
N ASN A 63 3.54 0.80 -10.85
CA ASN A 63 4.30 2.03 -10.86
C ASN A 63 4.96 2.22 -12.22
N CYS A 64 4.69 3.36 -12.87
CA CYS A 64 5.28 3.73 -14.14
C CYS A 64 6.17 4.97 -13.99
N THR A 65 7.47 4.79 -14.23
CA THR A 65 8.44 5.88 -14.35
C THR A 65 8.73 6.13 -15.81
N ASP A 66 8.34 7.30 -16.34
CA ASP A 66 8.50 7.60 -17.77
C ASP A 66 9.42 8.81 -18.01
N GLY A 67 10.67 8.53 -18.34
CA GLY A 67 11.70 9.49 -18.72
C GLY A 67 11.67 9.93 -20.19
N ARG A 68 10.80 9.36 -21.04
CA ARG A 68 10.82 9.65 -22.49
C ARG A 68 10.49 11.09 -22.87
N GLY A 69 9.81 11.82 -21.99
CA GLY A 69 9.55 13.25 -22.16
C GLY A 69 10.68 14.17 -21.77
N ARG A 70 11.79 13.63 -21.28
CA ARG A 70 12.98 14.41 -20.95
C ARG A 70 14.04 14.25 -22.04
N PRO A 71 14.69 15.35 -22.46
CA PRO A 71 15.89 15.28 -23.28
C PRO A 71 16.93 14.35 -22.66
N SER A 72 17.65 13.55 -23.44
CA SER A 72 18.59 12.52 -22.96
C SER A 72 19.74 13.05 -22.10
N ASN A 73 20.02 14.36 -22.15
CA ASN A 73 20.97 15.07 -21.29
C ASN A 73 20.36 15.59 -19.97
N SER A 74 19.08 15.33 -19.72
CA SER A 74 18.37 15.71 -18.49
C SER A 74 18.47 14.55 -17.49
N GLY A 75 18.62 14.85 -16.20
CA GLY A 75 18.73 13.83 -15.15
C GLY A 75 17.48 12.94 -14.97
N PHE A 76 17.51 12.11 -13.94
CA PHE A 76 16.55 11.02 -13.71
C PHE A 76 15.09 11.44 -13.45
N VAL A 77 14.14 10.58 -13.83
CA VAL A 77 12.72 10.66 -13.46
C VAL A 77 12.42 9.65 -12.36
N MET A 78 11.58 10.04 -11.38
CA MET A 78 11.19 9.22 -10.25
C MET A 78 9.67 9.09 -10.19
N SER A 79 9.16 7.93 -9.81
CA SER A 79 7.75 7.75 -9.45
C SER A 79 7.62 6.76 -8.28
N SER A 80 6.66 7.00 -7.40
CA SER A 80 6.35 6.14 -6.26
C SER A 80 4.94 5.58 -6.37
N SER A 81 4.68 4.44 -5.75
CA SER A 81 3.35 3.87 -5.61
C SER A 81 3.23 3.11 -4.31
N ASN A 82 2.00 2.93 -3.84
CA ASN A 82 1.70 2.28 -2.58
C ASN A 82 0.61 1.23 -2.76
N ALA A 83 0.69 0.15 -1.99
CA ALA A 83 -0.32 -0.89 -1.96
C ALA A 83 -0.62 -1.37 -0.54
N ASN A 84 -1.91 -1.46 -0.19
CA ASN A 84 -2.42 -2.18 0.98
C ASN A 84 -2.94 -3.55 0.55
N ILE A 85 -2.43 -4.60 1.17
CA ILE A 85 -2.66 -5.99 0.75
C ILE A 85 -3.02 -6.83 1.96
N THR A 86 -4.13 -7.57 1.90
CA THR A 86 -4.34 -8.66 2.86
C THR A 86 -3.60 -9.90 2.38
N MET A 87 -2.61 -10.33 3.15
CA MET A 87 -1.97 -11.64 2.95
C MET A 87 -2.58 -12.62 3.96
N ASN A 88 -3.19 -13.68 3.44
CA ASN A 88 -3.77 -14.75 4.26
C ASN A 88 -2.81 -15.94 4.28
N PHE A 89 -2.58 -16.49 5.46
CA PHE A 89 -1.96 -17.81 5.58
C PHE A 89 -2.99 -18.85 5.15
N ARG A 90 -2.83 -19.48 3.98
CA ARG A 90 -3.54 -20.74 3.71
C ARG A 90 -2.79 -21.86 4.42
N VAL A 91 -3.04 -22.04 5.71
CA VAL A 91 -2.68 -23.28 6.40
C VAL A 91 -3.72 -24.33 6.00
N LEU A 92 -3.30 -25.29 5.18
CA LEU A 92 -3.91 -26.61 5.16
C LEU A 92 -3.86 -27.10 6.62
N VAL A 93 -5.02 -27.34 7.22
CA VAL A 93 -5.14 -27.85 8.59
C VAL A 93 -4.43 -29.20 8.68
N LEU A 94 -3.14 -29.16 9.02
CA LEU A 94 -2.44 -30.24 9.66
C LEU A 94 -2.29 -29.80 11.10
N LEU A 95 -3.03 -30.49 11.98
CA LEU A 95 -2.88 -30.47 13.42
C LEU A 95 -1.39 -30.59 13.78
N LEU A 96 -0.72 -29.46 13.94
CA LEU A 96 0.58 -29.35 14.57
C LEU A 96 0.32 -28.64 15.89
N SER A 97 0.12 -29.46 16.92
CA SER A 97 0.36 -29.07 18.29
C SER A 97 1.66 -28.27 18.35
N PHE A 98 1.56 -27.00 18.77
CA PHE A 98 2.72 -26.22 19.17
C PHE A 98 3.41 -26.97 20.31
N VAL A 99 4.42 -27.78 19.99
CA VAL A 99 5.45 -28.10 20.96
C VAL A 99 6.22 -26.80 21.11
N THR A 100 5.90 -26.05 22.16
CA THR A 100 6.84 -25.05 22.67
C THR A 100 8.11 -25.82 22.98
N ASP A 101 9.15 -25.63 22.17
CA ASP A 101 10.47 -26.18 22.41
C ASP A 101 11.08 -25.41 23.59
N VAL A 102 10.59 -25.71 24.79
CA VAL A 102 11.46 -25.74 25.95
C VAL A 102 12.41 -26.88 25.61
N SER A 103 13.63 -26.56 25.18
CA SER A 103 14.62 -27.59 24.88
C SER A 103 14.89 -28.38 26.16
N GLY A 104 14.10 -29.44 26.33
CA GLY A 104 14.40 -30.51 27.22
C GLY A 104 15.49 -31.31 26.53
N THR A 105 16.64 -31.45 27.19
CA THR A 105 17.49 -32.58 26.85
C THR A 105 16.66 -33.85 27.12
N VAL A 106 16.97 -34.96 26.44
CA VAL A 106 16.23 -36.24 26.49
C VAL A 106 15.99 -36.77 27.94
N ASN A 107 16.62 -36.15 28.95
CA ASN A 107 16.57 -36.49 30.36
C ASN A 107 15.63 -35.62 31.23
N ASP A 108 14.96 -34.60 30.68
CA ASP A 108 14.08 -33.75 31.49
C ASP A 108 12.75 -34.45 31.81
N THR A 109 12.37 -34.48 33.09
CA THR A 109 11.04 -34.93 33.51
C THR A 109 9.98 -33.89 33.15
N PRO A 110 8.69 -34.27 33.01
CA PRO A 110 7.61 -33.33 32.74
C PRO A 110 7.55 -32.15 33.74
N GLN A 111 7.91 -32.39 35.00
CA GLN A 111 7.96 -31.36 36.04
C GLN A 111 9.10 -30.36 35.82
N GLN A 112 10.26 -30.81 35.30
CA GLN A 112 11.38 -29.93 34.96
C GLN A 112 11.05 -29.04 33.77
N VAL A 113 10.35 -29.57 32.76
CA VAL A 113 9.85 -28.78 31.61
C VAL A 113 8.88 -27.68 32.07
N VAL A 114 7.91 -28.02 32.93
CA VAL A 114 6.96 -27.04 33.49
C VAL A 114 7.69 -25.97 34.30
N THR A 115 8.70 -26.35 35.07
CA THR A 115 9.51 -25.41 35.87
C THR A 115 10.28 -24.44 34.98
N LYS A 116 10.94 -24.93 33.92
CA LYS A 116 11.64 -24.10 32.93
C LYS A 116 10.69 -23.12 32.24
N TYR A 117 9.52 -23.60 31.82
CA TYR A 117 8.47 -22.76 31.22
C TYR A 117 8.03 -21.64 32.17
N ASN A 118 7.74 -21.96 33.43
CA ASN A 118 7.30 -20.97 34.41
C ASN A 118 8.39 -19.93 34.75
N ASN A 119 9.65 -20.35 34.80
CA ASN A 119 10.78 -19.42 34.97
C ASN A 119 10.87 -18.45 33.79
N TYR A 120 10.76 -18.95 32.56
CA TYR A 120 10.78 -18.12 31.36
C TYR A 120 9.62 -17.13 31.33
N LYS A 121 8.40 -17.61 31.64
CA LYS A 121 7.21 -16.77 31.77
C LYS A 121 7.40 -15.65 32.79
N THR A 122 8.00 -15.95 33.93
CA THR A 122 8.28 -14.97 35.00
C THR A 122 9.27 -13.90 34.55
N ILE A 123 10.32 -14.29 33.83
CA ILE A 123 11.30 -13.35 33.25
C ILE A 123 10.61 -12.42 32.25
N CYS A 124 9.82 -12.96 31.32
CA CYS A 124 9.06 -12.16 30.37
C CYS A 124 8.12 -11.17 31.06
N THR A 125 7.35 -11.61 32.07
CA THR A 125 6.46 -10.69 32.80
C THR A 125 7.22 -9.64 33.59
N GLY A 126 8.38 -9.99 34.17
CA GLY A 126 9.27 -9.05 34.88
C GLY A 126 9.88 -7.98 33.95
N LEU A 127 10.12 -8.32 32.68
CA LEU A 127 10.55 -7.39 31.64
C LEU A 127 9.40 -6.54 31.04
N GLY A 128 8.19 -6.68 31.58
CA GLY A 128 7.02 -5.93 31.12
C GLY A 128 6.29 -6.55 29.93
N TYR A 129 6.66 -7.76 29.49
CA TYR A 129 5.88 -8.48 28.49
C TYR A 129 4.54 -8.89 29.10
N LYS A 130 3.45 -8.36 28.55
CA LYS A 130 2.12 -8.86 28.81
C LYS A 130 1.87 -10.03 27.86
N ALA A 131 1.53 -11.19 28.43
CA ALA A 131 0.97 -12.28 27.67
C ALA A 131 -0.42 -11.84 27.18
N THR A 132 -0.46 -11.15 26.04
CA THR A 132 -1.72 -10.92 25.34
C THR A 132 -2.18 -12.30 24.91
N GLN A 133 -3.14 -12.89 25.63
CA GLN A 133 -3.92 -13.96 25.04
C GLN A 133 -4.50 -13.37 23.76
N CYS A 134 -4.32 -14.05 22.62
CA CYS A 134 -5.11 -13.80 21.42
C CYS A 134 -6.57 -14.20 21.69
N ASN A 135 -7.18 -13.59 22.71
CA ASN A 135 -8.62 -13.53 22.84
C ASN A 135 -9.05 -12.75 21.60
N GLY A 136 -9.97 -13.32 20.82
CA GLY A 136 -10.35 -12.86 19.48
C GLY A 136 -10.92 -11.44 19.37
N GLU A 137 -10.57 -10.50 20.24
CA GLU A 137 -10.48 -9.09 19.90
C GLU A 137 -9.40 -8.92 18.82
N GLN A 138 -9.73 -9.37 17.61
CA GLN A 138 -9.12 -8.80 16.41
C GLN A 138 -9.30 -7.30 16.56
N THR A 139 -8.21 -6.56 16.82
CA THR A 139 -8.18 -5.12 16.55
C THR A 139 -8.77 -4.95 15.17
N LYS A 140 -9.95 -4.33 15.09
CA LYS A 140 -10.72 -4.24 13.85
C LYS A 140 -9.87 -3.49 12.85
N VAL A 141 -9.20 -4.23 11.96
CA VAL A 141 -8.32 -3.65 10.95
C VAL A 141 -9.18 -2.78 10.06
N ILE A 142 -8.84 -1.51 9.97
CA ILE A 142 -9.50 -0.56 9.09
C ILE A 142 -8.50 -0.18 8.02
N GLY A 143 -8.80 -0.58 6.78
CA GLY A 143 -7.93 -0.31 5.66
C GLY A 143 -8.59 -0.64 4.34
N PHE A 144 -8.28 0.14 3.33
CA PHE A 144 -8.82 -0.04 1.99
C PHE A 144 -7.76 0.20 0.93
N GLN A 145 -8.02 -0.38 -0.24
CA GLN A 145 -7.36 -0.09 -1.50
C GLN A 145 -8.42 -0.17 -2.58
N SER A 146 -8.54 0.90 -3.35
CA SER A 146 -9.45 0.99 -4.48
C SER A 146 -8.74 1.57 -5.67
N SER A 147 -8.94 0.97 -6.83
CA SER A 147 -8.52 1.51 -8.12
C SER A 147 -9.67 2.15 -8.87
N LEU A 148 -9.35 2.89 -9.92
CA LEU A 148 -10.32 3.50 -10.82
C LEU A 148 -10.26 2.83 -12.18
N LYS A 149 -11.34 2.13 -12.56
CA LYS A 149 -11.49 1.55 -13.89
C LYS A 149 -12.13 2.55 -14.85
N GLY A 150 -11.47 2.79 -15.97
CA GLY A 150 -11.86 3.73 -17.02
C GLY A 150 -11.13 5.07 -16.93
N ASP A 151 -10.83 5.67 -18.07
CA ASP A 151 -10.17 6.98 -18.10
C ASP A 151 -11.17 8.09 -17.71
N LEU A 152 -10.69 9.12 -17.02
CA LEU A 152 -11.49 10.30 -16.67
C LEU A 152 -11.21 11.44 -17.64
N VAL A 153 -12.25 12.16 -18.05
CA VAL A 153 -12.15 13.24 -19.04
C VAL A 153 -12.95 14.45 -18.57
N LYS A 154 -12.30 15.61 -18.48
CA LYS A 154 -12.92 16.92 -18.19
C LYS A 154 -13.84 16.90 -16.96
N LEU A 155 -13.30 16.49 -15.82
CA LEU A 155 -13.97 16.66 -14.55
C LEU A 155 -14.22 18.15 -14.25
N LYS A 156 -15.36 18.43 -13.61
CA LYS A 156 -15.78 19.75 -13.15
C LYS A 156 -14.89 20.25 -12.02
N THR A 157 -15.09 21.52 -11.69
CA THR A 157 -14.41 22.17 -10.57
C THR A 157 -14.72 21.43 -9.27
N ARG A 158 -13.68 20.94 -8.57
CA ARG A 158 -13.81 20.21 -7.30
C ARG A 158 -14.71 18.97 -7.37
N GLU A 159 -14.79 18.33 -8.53
CA GLU A 159 -15.52 17.08 -8.70
C GLU A 159 -14.79 15.92 -7.99
N THR A 160 -15.56 15.08 -7.29
CA THR A 160 -15.02 13.91 -6.59
C THR A 160 -14.49 12.89 -7.59
N VAL A 161 -13.29 12.37 -7.32
CA VAL A 161 -12.71 11.25 -8.06
C VAL A 161 -13.15 9.95 -7.41
N ILE A 162 -13.92 9.14 -8.12
CA ILE A 162 -14.50 7.90 -7.59
C ILE A 162 -13.63 6.73 -8.03
N PHE A 163 -12.82 6.20 -7.11
CA PHE A 163 -12.11 4.93 -7.31
C PHE A 163 -13.14 3.82 -7.07
N ASN A 164 -13.61 3.19 -8.14
CA ASN A 164 -14.80 2.35 -8.17
C ASN A 164 -14.52 0.84 -8.00
N GLN A 165 -13.26 0.43 -7.91
CA GLN A 165 -12.86 -0.98 -7.82
C GLN A 165 -12.05 -1.25 -6.55
N ALA A 166 -12.73 -1.62 -5.47
CA ALA A 166 -12.07 -1.97 -4.21
C ALA A 166 -11.48 -3.39 -4.25
N SER A 167 -10.15 -3.51 -4.10
CA SER A 167 -9.46 -4.79 -3.88
C SER A 167 -9.35 -5.15 -2.39
N LEU A 168 -9.42 -4.13 -1.52
CA LEU A 168 -9.43 -4.25 -0.07
C LEU A 168 -10.39 -3.22 0.51
N ASN A 169 -11.22 -3.62 1.47
CA ASN A 169 -12.10 -2.70 2.21
C ASN A 169 -12.43 -3.25 3.61
N ARG A 170 -11.39 -3.49 4.43
CA ARG A 170 -11.56 -3.95 5.81
C ARG A 170 -12.15 -2.83 6.65
N GLY A 171 -13.19 -3.15 7.41
CA GLY A 171 -14.00 -2.18 8.13
C GLY A 171 -15.10 -1.52 7.30
N SER A 172 -15.20 -1.81 6.00
CA SER A 172 -16.23 -1.29 5.08
C SER A 172 -16.37 0.23 5.12
N ALA A 173 -15.22 0.92 5.27
CA ALA A 173 -15.17 2.35 5.52
C ALA A 173 -15.09 3.18 4.23
N TYR A 174 -14.70 2.58 3.10
CA TYR A 174 -14.68 3.23 1.80
C TYR A 174 -15.90 2.85 0.95
N ASP A 175 -16.57 3.85 0.39
CA ASP A 175 -17.73 3.68 -0.50
C ASP A 175 -17.32 3.93 -1.95
N THR A 176 -17.33 2.86 -2.76
CA THR A 176 -16.96 2.87 -4.19
C THR A 176 -17.97 3.59 -5.09
N THR A 177 -19.16 3.92 -4.57
CA THR A 177 -20.17 4.68 -5.31
C THR A 177 -19.97 6.18 -5.13
N THR A 178 -19.58 6.61 -3.92
CA THR A 178 -19.39 8.04 -3.61
C THR A 178 -17.94 8.49 -3.66
N GLY A 179 -16.98 7.56 -3.65
CA GLY A 179 -15.54 7.85 -3.61
C GLY A 179 -15.04 8.32 -2.24
N LYS A 180 -15.81 8.09 -1.17
CA LYS A 180 -15.54 8.64 0.17
C LYS A 180 -15.19 7.55 1.17
N PHE A 181 -14.13 7.79 1.93
CA PHE A 181 -13.83 7.07 3.16
C PHE A 181 -14.54 7.77 4.32
N THR A 182 -15.21 7.02 5.20
CA THR A 182 -15.80 7.52 6.45
C THR A 182 -15.10 6.85 7.63
N ALA A 183 -14.50 7.61 8.54
CA ALA A 183 -13.80 7.06 9.70
C ALA A 183 -14.78 6.29 10.60
N PRO A 184 -14.61 4.97 10.78
CA PRO A 184 -15.50 4.17 11.62
C PRO A 184 -15.15 4.23 13.11
N ALA A 185 -14.02 4.86 13.46
CA ALA A 185 -13.53 5.02 14.83
C ALA A 185 -12.61 6.25 14.88
N ASP A 186 -12.38 6.77 16.08
CA ASP A 186 -11.39 7.83 16.29
C ASP A 186 -9.97 7.28 16.12
N GLY A 187 -9.08 8.10 15.57
CA GLY A 187 -7.65 7.80 15.52
C GLY A 187 -6.90 8.49 14.39
N VAL A 188 -5.66 8.05 14.18
CA VAL A 188 -4.79 8.58 13.14
C VAL A 188 -4.85 7.65 11.92
N TYR A 189 -5.03 8.24 10.74
CA TYR A 189 -5.16 7.54 9.48
C TYR A 189 -4.08 7.98 8.50
N SER A 190 -3.53 7.02 7.77
CA SER A 190 -2.63 7.27 6.65
C SER A 190 -3.39 7.05 5.34
N PHE A 191 -3.32 8.01 4.44
CA PHE A 191 -3.91 7.92 3.10
C PHE A 191 -2.84 8.17 2.04
N SER A 192 -2.95 7.47 0.91
CA SER A 192 -2.13 7.73 -0.26
C SER A 192 -2.94 7.55 -1.53
N TRP A 193 -2.65 8.35 -2.55
CA TRP A 193 -3.29 8.21 -3.85
C TRP A 193 -2.31 8.49 -4.97
N THR A 194 -2.55 7.82 -6.09
CA THR A 194 -1.73 7.85 -7.31
C THR A 194 -2.64 8.18 -8.48
N THR A 195 -2.19 9.06 -9.35
CA THR A 195 -2.87 9.39 -10.61
C THR A 195 -1.87 9.43 -11.75
N MET A 196 -2.31 9.02 -12.94
CA MET A 196 -1.56 9.13 -14.19
C MET A 196 -2.31 10.01 -15.19
N SER A 197 -1.57 10.81 -15.95
CA SER A 197 -2.07 11.62 -17.05
C SER A 197 -1.18 11.43 -18.27
N ASP A 198 -1.73 11.69 -19.45
CA ASP A 198 -0.98 11.70 -20.70
C ASP A 198 -0.07 12.94 -20.80
N ALA A 199 0.90 12.87 -21.70
CA ALA A 199 1.61 14.07 -22.17
C ALA A 199 0.63 15.12 -22.69
N GLU A 200 0.98 16.40 -22.54
CA GLU A 200 0.16 17.57 -22.90
C GLU A 200 -1.14 17.71 -22.08
N LYS A 201 -1.39 16.80 -21.14
CA LYS A 201 -2.57 16.79 -20.26
C LYS A 201 -2.19 16.98 -18.80
N TYR A 202 -3.18 17.23 -17.95
CA TYR A 202 -2.99 17.34 -16.51
C TYR A 202 -4.18 16.78 -15.72
N PHE A 203 -3.88 16.29 -14.52
CA PHE A 203 -4.85 15.81 -13.56
C PHE A 203 -4.38 16.12 -12.14
N ILE A 204 -4.61 17.36 -11.72
CA ILE A 204 -4.18 17.82 -10.40
C ILE A 204 -5.35 17.59 -9.43
N THR A 205 -5.06 16.86 -8.36
CA THR A 205 -6.06 16.44 -7.37
C THR A 205 -5.67 16.89 -5.97
N GLU A 206 -6.65 16.93 -5.08
CA GLU A 206 -6.44 17.19 -3.67
C GLU A 206 -7.23 16.18 -2.83
N ILE A 207 -6.65 15.78 -1.71
CA ILE A 207 -7.35 15.04 -0.67
C ILE A 207 -8.00 16.03 0.30
N VAL A 208 -9.25 15.80 0.64
CA VAL A 208 -10.03 16.68 1.52
C VAL A 208 -10.54 15.93 2.74
N LEU A 209 -10.45 16.56 3.90
CA LEU A 209 -11.11 16.13 5.14
C LEU A 209 -12.34 17.01 5.35
N ASN A 210 -13.53 16.40 5.23
CA ASN A 210 -14.85 17.04 5.34
C ASN A 210 -15.10 18.19 4.34
N SER A 211 -14.37 19.28 4.42
CA SER A 211 -14.41 20.39 3.45
C SER A 211 -13.06 21.06 3.26
N SER A 212 -12.07 20.71 4.09
CA SER A 212 -10.75 21.32 4.12
C SER A 212 -9.79 20.51 3.25
N PRO A 213 -9.10 21.13 2.27
CA PRO A 213 -8.01 20.49 1.54
C PRO A 213 -6.84 20.24 2.49
N MET A 214 -6.26 19.04 2.42
CA MET A 214 -5.17 18.62 3.30
C MET A 214 -3.84 18.49 2.56
N ALA A 215 -3.87 18.01 1.30
CA ALA A 215 -2.70 17.88 0.45
C ALA A 215 -3.10 17.80 -1.04
N CYS A 216 -2.16 18.11 -1.94
CA CYS A 216 -2.35 18.07 -3.39
C CYS A 216 -1.44 17.04 -4.04
N ASN A 217 -1.88 16.44 -5.15
CA ASN A 217 -1.09 15.60 -6.03
C ASN A 217 -1.02 16.24 -7.42
N PHE A 218 0.19 16.53 -7.89
CA PHE A 218 0.43 17.35 -9.07
C PHE A 218 0.84 16.49 -10.28
N THR A 219 -0.12 15.79 -10.88
CA THR A 219 0.12 15.01 -12.11
C THR A 219 -0.05 15.93 -13.32
N ASP A 220 1.07 16.47 -13.81
CA ASP A 220 1.07 17.44 -14.92
C ASP A 220 2.01 17.00 -16.04
N GLY A 221 1.42 16.64 -17.18
CA GLY A 221 2.10 16.29 -18.42
C GLY A 221 2.25 17.47 -19.38
N ARG A 222 1.82 18.68 -19.02
CA ARG A 222 2.03 19.86 -19.87
C ARG A 222 3.52 20.14 -20.04
N GLY A 223 3.90 20.60 -21.23
CA GLY A 223 5.29 20.80 -21.62
C GLY A 223 6.02 19.53 -22.08
N ARG A 224 5.42 18.35 -21.95
CA ARG A 224 5.90 17.12 -22.59
C ARG A 224 5.31 17.00 -23.99
N THR A 225 6.10 16.51 -24.95
CA THR A 225 5.62 16.25 -26.31
C THR A 225 4.64 15.07 -26.35
N LYS A 226 3.73 15.01 -27.32
CA LYS A 226 2.70 13.96 -27.42
C LYS A 226 3.21 12.50 -27.28
N ASN A 227 4.44 12.23 -27.71
CA ASN A 227 5.05 10.89 -27.69
C ASN A 227 6.02 10.67 -26.51
N ALA A 228 6.06 11.61 -25.56
CA ALA A 228 6.89 11.59 -24.36
C ALA A 228 6.47 10.55 -23.31
N GLY A 229 5.41 9.79 -23.57
CA GLY A 229 4.81 8.91 -22.58
C GLY A 229 4.10 9.65 -21.44
N ASN A 230 3.73 8.91 -20.40
CA ASN A 230 2.77 9.38 -19.40
C ASN A 230 3.45 9.99 -18.18
N VAL A 231 2.74 10.80 -17.42
CA VAL A 231 3.20 11.31 -16.12
C VAL A 231 2.37 10.67 -15.03
N MET A 232 3.03 10.12 -14.03
CA MET A 232 2.40 9.54 -12.86
C MET A 232 2.92 10.22 -11.60
N SER A 233 2.04 10.50 -10.65
CA SER A 233 2.42 11.12 -9.38
C SER A 233 1.62 10.50 -8.24
N SER A 234 2.27 10.39 -7.09
CA SER A 234 1.65 9.90 -5.87
C SER A 234 1.84 10.91 -4.75
N SER A 235 0.84 11.02 -3.88
CA SER A 235 0.90 11.84 -2.66
C SER A 235 0.33 11.05 -1.48
N ASN A 236 0.73 11.45 -0.27
CA ASN A 236 0.27 10.84 0.97
C ASN A 236 0.02 11.90 2.05
N VAL A 237 -0.80 11.55 3.03
CA VAL A 237 -1.11 12.41 4.18
C VAL A 237 -1.43 11.55 5.40
N ILE A 238 -1.07 12.05 6.58
CA ILE A 238 -1.45 11.48 7.88
C ILE A 238 -2.43 12.45 8.53
N ILE A 239 -3.60 11.97 8.92
CA ILE A 239 -4.71 12.80 9.40
C ILE A 239 -5.28 12.18 10.68
N GLU A 240 -5.44 12.99 11.72
CA GLU A 240 -6.27 12.64 12.88
C GLU A 240 -7.75 12.82 12.51
N MET A 241 -8.54 11.77 12.69
CA MET A 241 -9.96 11.74 12.33
C MET A 241 -10.81 11.29 13.50
N ARG A 242 -12.01 11.85 13.59
CA ARG A 242 -13.07 11.41 14.48
C ARG A 242 -14.06 10.52 13.74
N THR A 243 -14.77 9.70 14.49
CA THR A 243 -15.83 8.85 13.98
C THR A 243 -16.84 9.68 13.19
N GLY A 244 -17.09 9.30 11.94
CA GLY A 244 -17.97 10.00 11.01
C GLY A 244 -17.30 11.04 10.10
N ASP A 245 -16.04 11.42 10.37
CA ASP A 245 -15.27 12.27 9.45
C ASP A 245 -15.10 11.59 8.09
N LYS A 246 -15.13 12.39 7.03
CA LYS A 246 -15.04 11.90 5.65
C LYS A 246 -13.80 12.41 4.95
N VAL A 247 -13.12 11.50 4.27
CA VAL A 247 -11.96 11.82 3.43
C VAL A 247 -12.21 11.32 2.00
N TRP A 248 -11.87 12.15 1.01
CA TRP A 248 -11.96 11.77 -0.40
C TRP A 248 -11.01 12.58 -1.27
N ILE A 249 -10.84 12.12 -2.51
CA ILE A 249 -10.07 12.81 -3.54
C ILE A 249 -11.02 13.60 -4.42
N ARG A 250 -10.66 14.84 -4.76
CA ARG A 250 -11.35 15.64 -5.77
C ARG A 250 -10.36 16.36 -6.66
N THR A 251 -10.83 16.93 -7.76
CA THR A 251 -10.00 17.81 -8.59
C THR A 251 -9.59 19.07 -7.83
N HIS A 252 -8.33 19.46 -7.96
CA HIS A 252 -7.88 20.76 -7.48
C HIS A 252 -8.38 21.83 -8.46
N HIS A 253 -9.29 22.69 -8.01
CA HIS A 253 -10.03 23.61 -8.90
C HIS A 253 -10.61 22.88 -10.11
N ASN A 254 -10.44 23.42 -11.32
CA ASN A 254 -10.85 22.84 -12.59
C ASN A 254 -9.73 22.02 -13.25
N TYR A 255 -8.73 21.55 -12.49
CA TYR A 255 -7.55 20.89 -13.04
C TYR A 255 -7.71 19.38 -13.33
N GLY A 256 -8.92 18.92 -13.61
CA GLY A 256 -9.22 17.52 -13.92
C GLY A 256 -9.38 17.26 -15.42
N GLN A 257 -8.38 17.58 -16.24
CA GLN A 257 -8.51 17.49 -17.70
C GLN A 257 -8.58 16.05 -18.18
N PHE A 258 -7.61 15.21 -17.79
CA PHE A 258 -7.56 13.82 -18.23
C PHE A 258 -6.77 12.94 -17.27
N ALA A 259 -7.36 11.84 -16.81
CA ALA A 259 -6.64 10.80 -16.08
C ALA A 259 -6.63 9.50 -16.89
N ARG A 260 -5.44 8.95 -17.12
CA ARG A 260 -5.24 7.61 -17.69
C ARG A 260 -5.27 6.60 -16.57
N CYS A 261 -6.38 5.89 -16.41
CA CYS A 261 -6.53 4.91 -15.34
C CYS A 261 -6.58 3.47 -15.85
N GLY A 262 -6.92 3.26 -17.13
CA GLY A 262 -6.96 1.93 -17.75
C GLY A 262 -7.97 1.02 -17.06
N ASP A 263 -7.59 -0.22 -16.80
CA ASP A 263 -8.40 -1.18 -16.04
C ASP A 263 -8.19 -1.07 -14.51
N GLY A 264 -7.73 0.10 -14.04
CA GLY A 264 -7.41 0.34 -12.64
C GLY A 264 -5.93 0.14 -12.28
N GLN A 265 -5.04 0.06 -13.27
CA GLN A 265 -3.62 -0.09 -13.01
C GLN A 265 -2.97 1.20 -12.48
N TRP A 266 -3.40 2.34 -13.00
CA TRP A 266 -2.62 3.59 -12.90
C TRP A 266 -3.20 4.64 -11.95
N CYS A 267 -4.42 4.41 -11.46
CA CYS A 267 -5.12 5.30 -10.56
C CYS A 267 -5.58 4.51 -9.34
N ILE A 268 -4.97 4.79 -8.19
CA ILE A 268 -5.17 4.05 -6.95
C ILE A 268 -5.41 5.04 -5.81
N PHE A 269 -6.33 4.71 -4.92
CA PHE A 269 -6.52 5.38 -3.64
C PHE A 269 -6.56 4.33 -2.53
N SER A 270 -5.72 4.51 -1.52
CA SER A 270 -5.59 3.58 -0.41
C SER A 270 -5.44 4.34 0.90
N GLY A 271 -5.80 3.67 2.00
CA GLY A 271 -5.58 4.20 3.33
C GLY A 271 -5.88 3.19 4.42
N PHE A 272 -5.35 3.45 5.60
CA PHE A 272 -5.49 2.57 6.76
C PHE A 272 -5.39 3.37 8.07
N LYS A 273 -5.98 2.82 9.13
CA LYS A 273 -5.81 3.33 10.50
C LYS A 273 -4.46 2.85 11.05
N LEU A 274 -3.69 3.75 11.66
CA LEU A 274 -2.45 3.45 12.38
C LEU A 274 -2.71 2.75 13.71
#